data_AF-U5W4V3-F1
#
_entry.id   AF-U5W4V3-F1
#
_cell.length_a   1.000
_cell.length_b   1.000
_cell.length_c   1.000
_cell.angle_alpha   90.00
_cell.angle_beta   90.00
_cell.angle_gamma   90.00
#
_symmetry.space_group_name_H-M   'P 1'
#
loop_
_entity.id
_entity.type
_entity.pdbx_description
1 polymer ?
#
loop_
_entity_poly.entity_id
_entity_poly.type
_entity_poly.pdbx_seq_one_letter_code
_entity_poly.pdbx_strand_id
1 'polypeptide(L)'
;MPTASLLLVFGRGLTCADDRFSLTASSSARVRAAAAYARAHAFAGRIVFTGGWAEACEGAPEPPDGSREGDLMLREAQAAGLDRFAELRAETRSRSTLENLLHTVEDGLLDGHVFTPAQPLGLVTHAWHLPRVRFLAGKVLGLRGPALLGVPVTENDQAGARRGERAVHLAARLGLLGTRDADRLLRRERRMVALLRGLSAS
;
A
#
# COMPACT_ATOMS: atom_id res chain seq x y z
N MET A 1 24.12 -3.67 2.90
CA MET A 1 22.74 -3.94 3.39
C MET A 1 21.95 -4.55 2.24
N PRO A 2 20.98 -5.46 2.49
CA PRO A 2 20.17 -6.03 1.43
C PRO A 2 19.35 -4.94 0.72
N THR A 3 19.20 -5.08 -0.60
CA THR A 3 18.49 -4.14 -1.46
C THR A 3 17.30 -4.87 -2.09
N ALA A 4 16.14 -4.23 -2.07
CA ALA A 4 14.96 -4.76 -2.73
C ALA A 4 15.12 -4.62 -4.25
N SER A 5 14.65 -5.61 -5.01
CA SER A 5 14.52 -5.53 -6.47
C SER A 5 13.09 -5.20 -6.93
N LEU A 6 12.14 -5.22 -5.99
CA LEU A 6 10.77 -4.76 -6.19
C LEU A 6 10.33 -3.90 -4.99
N LEU A 7 9.75 -2.75 -5.29
CA LEU A 7 9.09 -1.89 -4.30
C LEU A 7 7.58 -1.94 -4.48
N LEU A 8 6.86 -2.12 -3.38
CA LEU A 8 5.41 -1.96 -3.30
C LEU A 8 5.10 -0.68 -2.53
N VAL A 9 4.57 0.31 -3.22
CA VAL A 9 4.23 1.63 -2.71
C VAL A 9 2.74 1.68 -2.39
N PHE A 10 2.43 1.73 -1.10
CA PHE A 10 1.05 1.69 -0.63
C PHE A 10 0.42 3.07 -0.72
N GLY A 11 -0.80 3.15 -1.23
CA GLY A 11 -1.65 4.32 -1.10
C GLY A 11 -2.02 4.64 0.35
N ARG A 12 -2.40 5.89 0.60
CA ARG A 12 -3.01 6.37 1.84
C ARG A 12 -4.33 7.12 1.62
N GLY A 13 -4.74 7.35 0.38
CA GLY A 13 -5.97 8.01 0.00
C GLY A 13 -5.75 9.15 -0.99
N LEU A 14 -6.87 9.57 -1.56
CA LEU A 14 -7.04 10.72 -2.44
C LEU A 14 -7.65 11.90 -1.68
N THR A 15 -7.64 13.06 -2.33
CA THR A 15 -8.54 14.16 -2.03
C THR A 15 -9.50 14.29 -3.20
N CYS A 16 -10.79 14.39 -2.90
CA CYS A 16 -11.88 14.50 -3.87
C CYS A 16 -12.54 15.88 -3.69
N ALA A 17 -12.45 16.76 -4.69
CA ALA A 17 -13.10 18.08 -4.65
C ALA A 17 -13.52 18.53 -6.05
N ASP A 18 -14.80 18.86 -6.26
CA ASP A 18 -15.35 19.34 -7.53
C ASP A 18 -14.93 18.47 -8.75
N ASP A 19 -15.14 17.15 -8.66
CA ASP A 19 -14.71 16.17 -9.68
C ASP A 19 -13.20 16.13 -9.98
N ARG A 20 -12.38 16.72 -9.11
CA ARG A 20 -10.92 16.65 -9.16
C ARG A 20 -10.40 15.67 -8.12
N PHE A 21 -9.45 14.86 -8.57
CA PHE A 21 -8.78 13.86 -7.76
C PHE A 21 -7.30 14.20 -7.66
N SER A 22 -6.78 14.30 -6.43
CA SER A 22 -5.35 14.52 -6.22
C SER A 22 -4.82 13.69 -5.06
N LEU A 23 -3.52 13.38 -5.08
CA LEU A 23 -2.88 12.60 -4.03
C LEU A 23 -2.94 13.35 -2.71
N THR A 24 -3.18 12.62 -1.62
CA THR A 24 -2.89 13.15 -0.30
C THR A 24 -1.38 13.38 -0.15
N ALA A 25 -1.00 14.31 0.72
CA ALA A 25 0.40 14.55 1.05
C ALA A 25 1.14 13.27 1.48
N SER A 26 0.45 12.35 2.18
CA SER A 26 1.01 11.07 2.59
C SER A 26 1.28 10.12 1.42
N SER A 27 0.46 10.14 0.37
CA SER A 27 0.69 9.30 -0.81
C SER A 27 1.85 9.84 -1.65
N SER A 28 1.89 11.16 -1.86
CA SER A 28 3.04 11.81 -2.50
C SER A 28 4.34 11.61 -1.72
N ALA A 29 4.31 11.66 -0.38
CA ALA A 29 5.48 11.36 0.46
C ALA A 29 6.01 9.93 0.24
N ARG A 30 5.12 8.96 -0.01
CA ARG A 30 5.52 7.56 -0.31
C ARG A 30 6.13 7.45 -1.70
N VAL A 31 5.61 8.17 -2.69
CA VAL A 31 6.23 8.26 -4.04
C VAL A 31 7.63 8.86 -3.93
N ARG A 32 7.80 9.96 -3.19
CA ARG A 32 9.11 10.57 -2.93
C ARG A 32 10.07 9.62 -2.22
N ALA A 33 9.60 8.85 -1.24
CA ALA A 33 10.42 7.86 -0.56
C ALA A 33 10.88 6.73 -1.49
N ALA A 34 10.00 6.26 -2.39
CA ALA A 34 10.38 5.29 -3.42
C ALA A 34 11.44 5.87 -4.37
N ALA A 35 11.29 7.12 -4.80
CA ALA A 35 12.26 7.84 -5.61
C ALA A 35 13.64 7.97 -4.92
N ALA A 36 13.64 8.36 -3.65
CA ALA A 36 14.84 8.48 -2.84
C ALA A 36 15.54 7.12 -2.69
N TYR A 37 14.77 6.05 -2.42
CA TYR A 37 15.31 4.69 -2.36
C TYR A 37 15.94 4.27 -3.69
N ALA A 38 15.24 4.51 -4.80
CA ALA A 38 15.70 4.11 -6.13
C ALA A 38 17.03 4.78 -6.48
N ARG A 39 17.16 6.09 -6.21
CA ARG A 39 18.40 6.86 -6.43
C ARG A 39 19.54 6.38 -5.54
N ALA A 40 19.28 6.15 -4.26
CA ALA A 40 20.30 5.75 -3.30
C ALA A 40 20.92 4.37 -3.58
N HIS A 41 20.22 3.50 -4.32
CA HIS A 41 20.63 2.12 -4.54
C HIS A 41 20.88 1.77 -6.02
N ALA A 42 20.92 2.76 -6.92
CA ALA A 42 20.98 2.53 -8.37
C ALA A 42 19.95 1.47 -8.82
N PHE A 43 18.72 1.60 -8.31
CA PHE A 43 17.68 0.58 -8.42
C PHE A 43 17.31 0.32 -9.88
N ALA A 44 17.45 -0.93 -10.31
CA ALA A 44 17.05 -1.44 -11.61
C ALA A 44 16.11 -2.62 -11.39
N GLY A 45 14.82 -2.32 -11.22
CA GLY A 45 13.81 -3.29 -10.81
C GLY A 45 12.40 -2.80 -11.08
N ARG A 46 11.42 -3.30 -10.32
CA ARG A 46 10.01 -2.93 -10.47
C ARG A 46 9.51 -2.09 -9.30
N ILE A 47 8.71 -1.06 -9.58
CA ILE A 47 7.97 -0.31 -8.57
C ILE A 47 6.48 -0.41 -8.87
N VAL A 48 5.73 -0.95 -7.93
CA VAL A 48 4.28 -1.12 -8.02
C VAL A 48 3.61 -0.11 -7.09
N PHE A 49 2.79 0.77 -7.64
CA PHE A 49 1.97 1.72 -6.89
C PHE A 49 0.57 1.12 -6.70
N THR A 50 0.20 0.79 -5.46
CA THR A 50 -1.08 0.14 -5.16
C THR A 50 -2.00 1.04 -4.35
N GLY A 51 -3.19 1.31 -4.88
CA GLY A 51 -4.25 2.05 -4.22
C GLY A 51 -5.35 2.47 -5.18
N GLY A 52 -6.60 2.32 -4.77
CA GLY A 52 -7.76 2.81 -5.51
C GLY A 52 -8.29 4.12 -4.92
N TRP A 53 -9.44 4.05 -4.23
CA TRP A 53 -10.17 5.23 -3.74
C TRP A 53 -10.75 5.05 -2.32
N ALA A 54 -10.04 4.27 -1.49
CA ALA A 54 -10.39 4.05 -0.08
C ALA A 54 -10.43 5.38 0.70
N GLU A 55 -11.39 5.52 1.63
CA GLU A 55 -11.56 6.63 2.59
C GLU A 55 -11.81 8.04 2.01
N ALA A 56 -11.16 8.41 0.91
CA ALA A 56 -11.14 9.75 0.30
C ALA A 56 -12.46 10.24 -0.31
N CYS A 57 -13.30 9.27 -0.67
CA CYS A 57 -14.50 9.42 -1.49
C CYS A 57 -15.57 8.45 -0.94
N GLU A 58 -15.61 8.22 0.38
CA GLU A 58 -16.50 7.25 0.98
C GLU A 58 -17.97 7.67 0.76
N GLY A 59 -18.65 6.96 -0.16
CA GLY A 59 -20.00 7.30 -0.63
C GLY A 59 -20.06 8.04 -1.97
N ALA A 60 -18.92 8.50 -2.50
CA ALA A 60 -18.81 9.05 -3.84
C ALA A 60 -18.67 7.93 -4.90
N PRO A 61 -19.01 8.21 -6.17
CA PRO A 61 -18.75 7.30 -7.28
C PRO A 61 -17.28 6.89 -7.39
N GLU A 62 -17.03 5.74 -8.00
CA GLU A 62 -15.68 5.33 -8.37
C GLU A 62 -15.02 6.40 -9.26
N PRO A 63 -13.79 6.85 -8.94
CA PRO A 63 -13.06 7.78 -9.80
C PRO A 63 -12.81 7.16 -11.18
N PRO A 64 -12.84 7.94 -12.26
CA PRO A 64 -12.55 7.44 -13.60
C PRO A 64 -11.12 6.90 -13.69
N ASP A 65 -10.89 6.05 -14.68
CA ASP A 65 -9.56 5.51 -14.97
C ASP A 65 -8.54 6.64 -15.17
N GLY A 66 -7.32 6.43 -14.67
CA GLY A 66 -6.30 7.46 -14.65
C GLY A 66 -6.42 8.41 -13.45
N SER A 67 -7.55 8.46 -12.72
CA SER A 67 -7.77 9.37 -11.58
C SER A 67 -7.73 8.67 -10.22
N ARG A 68 -7.44 7.37 -10.21
CA ARG A 68 -7.34 6.56 -8.99
C ARG A 68 -5.96 6.75 -8.35
N GLU A 69 -5.81 6.35 -7.10
CA GLU A 69 -4.58 6.63 -6.34
C GLU A 69 -3.33 6.02 -6.97
N GLY A 70 -3.36 4.76 -7.40
CA GLY A 70 -2.27 4.11 -8.09
C GLY A 70 -1.88 4.82 -9.38
N ASP A 71 -2.85 5.29 -10.17
CA ASP A 71 -2.61 6.05 -11.40
C ASP A 71 -1.92 7.38 -11.11
N LEU A 72 -2.41 8.10 -10.09
CA LEU A 72 -1.87 9.38 -9.69
C LEU A 72 -0.44 9.23 -9.12
N MET A 73 -0.19 8.19 -8.33
CA MET A 73 1.15 7.88 -7.82
C MET A 73 2.12 7.51 -8.95
N LEU A 74 1.66 6.72 -9.92
CA LEU A 74 2.43 6.38 -11.11
C LEU A 74 2.79 7.63 -11.92
N ARG A 75 1.84 8.54 -12.14
CA ARG A 75 2.09 9.81 -12.83
C ARG A 75 3.08 10.70 -12.07
N GLU A 76 2.98 10.80 -10.74
CA GLU A 76 3.96 11.54 -9.93
C GLU A 76 5.36 10.92 -10.05
N ALA A 77 5.47 9.59 -10.06
CA ALA A 77 6.73 8.88 -10.22
C ALA A 77 7.35 9.09 -11.62
N GLN A 78 6.55 9.03 -12.68
CA GLN A 78 6.97 9.33 -14.05
C GLN A 78 7.45 10.78 -14.19
N ALA A 79 6.71 11.74 -13.61
CA ALA A 79 7.13 13.14 -13.59
C ALA A 79 8.47 13.34 -12.85
N ALA A 80 8.75 12.51 -11.84
CA ALA A 80 10.03 12.48 -11.13
C ALA A 80 11.15 11.69 -11.86
N GLY A 81 10.86 11.15 -13.05
CA GLY A 81 11.80 10.45 -13.93
C GLY A 81 12.17 9.03 -13.48
N LEU A 82 11.34 8.38 -12.66
CA LEU A 82 11.63 7.04 -12.13
C LEU A 82 11.56 5.95 -13.21
N ASP A 83 10.79 6.19 -14.26
CA ASP A 83 10.62 5.32 -15.42
C ASP A 83 11.92 5.08 -16.19
N ARG A 84 12.92 5.97 -16.02
CA ARG A 84 14.26 5.80 -16.57
C ARG A 84 15.10 4.74 -15.84
N PHE A 85 14.72 4.39 -14.61
CA PHE A 85 15.49 3.50 -13.73
C PHE A 85 14.74 2.21 -13.39
N ALA A 86 13.41 2.24 -13.42
CA ALA A 86 12.58 1.13 -12.98
C ALA A 86 11.38 0.91 -13.89
N GLU A 87 10.94 -0.36 -13.97
CA GLU A 87 9.62 -0.69 -14.49
C GLU A 87 8.55 -0.19 -13.52
N LEU A 88 7.69 0.72 -13.98
CA LEU A 88 6.62 1.28 -13.15
C LEU A 88 5.29 0.63 -13.48
N ARG A 89 4.56 0.17 -12.46
CA ARG A 89 3.23 -0.44 -12.59
C ARG A 89 2.28 0.15 -11.55
N ALA A 90 0.98 0.10 -11.83
CA ALA A 90 -0.05 0.52 -10.88
C ALA A 90 -1.12 -0.55 -10.71
N GLU A 91 -1.62 -0.68 -9.49
CA GLU A 91 -2.84 -1.39 -9.12
C GLU A 91 -3.82 -0.35 -8.56
N THR A 92 -5.04 -0.31 -9.10
CA THR A 92 -5.95 0.83 -8.93
C THR A 92 -7.38 0.45 -8.51
N ARG A 93 -7.64 -0.83 -8.28
CA ARG A 93 -8.94 -1.40 -7.91
C ARG A 93 -9.16 -1.40 -6.39
N SER A 94 -8.09 -1.32 -5.61
CA SER A 94 -8.14 -1.56 -4.17
C SER A 94 -8.81 -0.47 -3.34
N ARG A 95 -9.58 -0.91 -2.34
CA ARG A 95 -10.29 -0.06 -1.37
C ARG A 95 -9.82 -0.29 0.06
N SER A 96 -8.80 -1.12 0.26
CA SER A 96 -8.19 -1.38 1.57
C SER A 96 -6.72 -1.79 1.41
N THR A 97 -5.99 -1.82 2.53
CA THR A 97 -4.59 -2.31 2.51
C THR A 97 -4.51 -3.82 2.22
N LEU A 98 -5.54 -4.59 2.56
CA LEU A 98 -5.61 -6.01 2.20
C LEU A 98 -5.87 -6.17 0.69
N GLU A 99 -6.82 -5.41 0.15
CA GLU A 99 -7.12 -5.41 -1.29
C GLU A 99 -5.88 -5.01 -2.09
N ASN A 100 -5.11 -4.00 -1.63
CA ASN A 100 -3.84 -3.61 -2.24
C ASN A 100 -2.95 -4.83 -2.51
N LEU A 101 -2.77 -5.70 -1.50
CA LEU A 101 -1.93 -6.89 -1.62
C LEU A 101 -2.59 -7.98 -2.49
N LEU A 102 -3.89 -8.19 -2.35
CA LEU A 102 -4.61 -9.23 -3.08
C LEU A 102 -4.65 -8.93 -4.58
N HIS A 103 -5.06 -7.73 -4.97
CA HIS A 103 -5.11 -7.32 -6.37
C HIS A 103 -3.71 -7.23 -7.00
N THR A 104 -2.71 -6.76 -6.24
CA THR A 104 -1.31 -6.77 -6.71
C THR A 104 -0.82 -8.18 -7.07
N VAL A 105 -1.27 -9.21 -6.35
CA VAL A 105 -0.96 -10.61 -6.66
C VAL A 105 -1.82 -11.12 -7.81
N GLU A 106 -3.12 -10.85 -7.78
CA GLU A 106 -4.08 -11.28 -8.81
C GLU A 106 -3.69 -10.75 -10.19
N ASP A 107 -3.19 -9.51 -10.26
CA ASP A 107 -2.76 -8.85 -11.48
C ASP A 107 -1.35 -9.26 -11.93
N GLY A 108 -0.71 -10.23 -11.25
CA GLY A 108 0.62 -10.73 -11.58
C GLY A 108 1.74 -9.70 -11.43
N LEU A 109 1.52 -8.61 -10.68
CA LEU A 109 2.47 -7.49 -10.63
C LEU A 109 3.77 -7.84 -9.87
N LEU A 110 3.77 -8.95 -9.13
CA LEU A 110 4.95 -9.49 -8.44
C LEU A 110 5.64 -10.62 -9.22
N ASP A 111 5.10 -10.99 -10.39
CA ASP A 111 5.60 -12.14 -11.15
C ASP A 111 7.04 -11.91 -11.63
N GLY A 112 7.80 -13.00 -11.66
CA GLY A 112 9.23 -12.99 -12.00
C GLY A 112 10.17 -12.65 -10.84
N HIS A 113 9.64 -12.41 -9.63
CA HIS A 113 10.46 -12.12 -8.44
C HIS A 113 10.35 -13.22 -7.38
N VAL A 114 11.49 -13.58 -6.78
CA VAL A 114 11.57 -14.45 -5.60
C VAL A 114 12.10 -13.64 -4.43
N PHE A 115 11.29 -13.50 -3.38
CA PHE A 115 11.64 -12.67 -2.23
C PHE A 115 12.37 -13.48 -1.16
N THR A 116 13.57 -13.03 -0.81
CA THR A 116 14.44 -13.66 0.19
C THR A 116 15.01 -12.61 1.13
N PRO A 117 15.65 -12.98 2.26
CA PRO A 117 16.41 -12.04 3.07
C PRO A 117 17.49 -11.26 2.30
N ALA A 118 18.07 -11.85 1.25
CA ALA A 118 19.07 -11.20 0.40
C ALA A 118 18.45 -10.28 -0.66
N GLN A 119 17.22 -10.58 -1.08
CA GLN A 119 16.44 -9.82 -2.06
C GLN A 119 15.02 -9.61 -1.53
N PRO A 120 14.84 -8.72 -0.55
CA PRO A 120 13.55 -8.54 0.11
C PRO A 120 12.55 -7.82 -0.78
N LEU A 121 11.26 -8.01 -0.50
CA LEU A 121 10.21 -7.12 -0.99
C LEU A 121 10.30 -5.79 -0.23
N GLY A 122 10.50 -4.69 -0.94
CA GLY A 122 10.48 -3.35 -0.38
C GLY A 122 9.06 -2.87 -0.14
N LEU A 123 8.72 -2.52 1.09
CA LEU A 123 7.41 -2.00 1.50
C LEU A 123 7.54 -0.50 1.76
N VAL A 124 7.03 0.33 0.84
CA VAL A 124 7.06 1.79 0.97
C VAL A 124 5.77 2.26 1.61
N THR A 125 5.86 2.58 2.89
CA THR A 125 4.76 3.08 3.72
C THR A 125 5.34 3.83 4.92
N HIS A 126 4.52 4.63 5.60
CA HIS A 126 4.97 5.27 6.83
C HIS A 126 5.24 4.24 7.93
N ALA A 127 6.16 4.57 8.85
CA ALA A 127 6.63 3.65 9.89
C ALA A 127 5.50 3.11 10.78
N TRP A 128 4.50 3.94 11.09
CA TRP A 128 3.36 3.55 11.91
C TRP A 128 2.41 2.56 11.23
N HIS A 129 2.33 2.57 9.89
CA HIS A 129 1.50 1.65 9.10
C HIS A 129 2.21 0.34 8.76
N LEU A 130 3.55 0.34 8.80
CA LEU A 130 4.39 -0.80 8.44
C LEU A 130 4.02 -2.11 9.18
N PRO A 131 3.72 -2.14 10.50
CA PRO A 131 3.33 -3.37 11.18
C PRO A 131 2.10 -4.06 10.57
N ARG A 132 1.09 -3.28 10.17
CA ARG A 132 -0.11 -3.82 9.51
C ARG A 132 0.22 -4.37 8.13
N VAL A 133 0.95 -3.60 7.34
CA VAL A 133 1.38 -4.04 6.00
C VAL A 133 2.17 -5.34 6.08
N ARG A 134 3.14 -5.46 7.00
CA ARG A 134 3.93 -6.70 7.18
C ARG A 134 3.08 -7.88 7.59
N PHE A 135 2.11 -7.67 8.48
CA PHE A 135 1.16 -8.71 8.88
C PHE A 135 0.35 -9.21 7.69
N LEU A 136 -0.22 -8.30 6.89
CA LEU A 136 -1.03 -8.65 5.72
C LEU A 136 -0.18 -9.28 4.61
N ALA A 137 1.03 -8.78 4.36
CA ALA A 137 1.97 -9.41 3.44
C ALA A 137 2.28 -10.86 3.86
N GLY A 138 2.44 -11.12 5.17
CA GLY A 138 2.60 -12.48 5.67
C GLY A 138 1.36 -13.37 5.51
N LYS A 139 0.16 -12.80 5.43
CA LYS A 139 -1.09 -13.51 5.14
C LYS A 139 -1.23 -13.84 3.67
N VAL A 140 -1.05 -12.84 2.80
CA VAL A 140 -1.27 -12.92 1.36
C VAL A 140 -0.10 -13.60 0.65
N LEU A 141 1.13 -13.14 0.90
CA LEU A 141 2.33 -13.56 0.17
C LEU A 141 3.12 -14.68 0.88
N GLY A 142 2.84 -14.93 2.15
CA GLY A 142 3.65 -15.87 2.95
C GLY A 142 5.02 -15.35 3.39
N LEU A 143 5.35 -14.11 3.03
CA LEU A 143 6.62 -13.47 3.38
C LEU A 143 6.64 -13.01 4.84
N ARG A 144 7.80 -13.17 5.50
CA ARG A 144 8.00 -12.75 6.89
C ARG A 144 9.42 -12.26 7.12
N GLY A 145 9.60 -11.56 8.23
CA GLY A 145 10.93 -11.24 8.75
C GLY A 145 11.80 -10.49 7.73
N PRO A 146 13.07 -10.88 7.56
CA PRO A 146 14.00 -10.18 6.66
C PRO A 146 13.61 -10.19 5.17
N ALA A 147 12.71 -11.07 4.73
CA ALA A 147 12.21 -11.06 3.34
C ALA A 147 11.29 -9.86 3.03
N LEU A 148 10.92 -9.09 4.06
CA LEU A 148 10.20 -7.83 3.94
C LEU A 148 11.10 -6.71 4.44
N LEU A 149 11.42 -5.74 3.58
CA LEU A 149 12.21 -4.55 3.91
C LEU A 149 11.28 -3.34 4.02
N GLY A 150 11.27 -2.65 5.15
CA GLY A 150 10.56 -1.37 5.26
C GLY A 150 11.39 -0.26 4.61
N VAL A 151 10.81 0.46 3.65
CA VAL A 151 11.41 1.67 3.09
C VAL A 151 10.84 2.87 3.84
N PRO A 152 11.69 3.64 4.55
CA PRO A 152 11.21 4.70 5.44
C PRO A 152 10.63 5.87 4.66
N VAL A 153 9.49 6.38 5.14
CA VAL A 153 8.92 7.67 4.72
C VAL A 153 9.15 8.64 5.88
N THR A 154 9.92 9.69 5.64
CA THR A 154 10.43 10.60 6.67
C THR A 154 9.54 11.82 6.92
N GLU A 155 8.55 12.06 6.06
CA GLU A 155 7.70 13.24 6.13
C GLU A 155 6.48 13.06 7.06
N ASN A 156 5.93 14.20 7.50
CA ASN A 156 5.18 14.39 8.75
C ASN A 156 4.25 13.25 9.18
N ASP A 157 4.58 12.75 10.37
CA ASP A 157 3.95 11.65 11.05
C ASP A 157 2.83 12.19 11.97
N GLN A 158 1.57 12.15 11.50
CA GLN A 158 0.44 12.63 12.30
C GLN A 158 0.25 11.72 13.51
N ALA A 159 0.56 12.21 14.72
CA ALA A 159 0.47 11.43 15.95
C ALA A 159 -0.91 10.79 16.20
N GLY A 160 -2.00 11.41 15.73
CA GLY A 160 -3.35 10.85 15.76
C GLY A 160 -3.51 9.60 14.90
N ALA A 161 -2.91 9.57 13.71
CA ALA A 161 -2.92 8.41 12.82
C ALA A 161 -2.26 7.19 13.47
N ARG A 162 -1.22 7.40 14.29
CA ARG A 162 -0.50 6.32 14.98
C ARG A 162 -1.38 5.53 15.97
N ARG A 163 -2.26 6.20 16.73
CA ARG A 163 -3.12 5.52 17.73
C ARG A 163 -4.23 4.72 17.07
N GLY A 164 -4.93 5.32 16.10
CA GLY A 164 -5.95 4.61 15.31
C GLY A 164 -5.36 3.40 14.59
N GLU A 165 -4.16 3.54 14.01
CA GLU A 165 -3.51 2.45 13.31
C GLU A 165 -3.19 1.26 14.22
N ARG A 166 -2.77 1.49 15.47
CA ARG A 166 -2.52 0.39 16.42
C ARG A 166 -3.79 -0.41 16.71
N ALA A 167 -4.92 0.27 16.88
CA ALA A 167 -6.21 -0.38 17.11
C ALA A 167 -6.64 -1.18 15.88
N VAL A 168 -6.54 -0.61 14.68
CA VAL A 168 -6.86 -1.31 13.43
C VAL A 168 -5.93 -2.50 13.19
N HIS A 169 -4.63 -2.35 13.49
CA HIS A 169 -3.68 -3.46 13.41
C HIS A 169 -4.06 -4.61 14.35
N LEU A 170 -4.42 -4.31 15.60
CA LEU A 170 -4.87 -5.32 16.56
C LEU A 170 -6.16 -6.00 16.10
N ALA A 171 -7.15 -5.22 15.65
CA ALA A 171 -8.39 -5.74 15.07
C ALA A 171 -8.11 -6.66 13.88
N ALA A 172 -7.20 -6.28 12.97
CA ALA A 172 -6.80 -7.11 11.83
C ALA A 172 -6.14 -8.43 12.27
N ARG A 173 -5.29 -8.41 13.31
CA ARG A 173 -4.68 -9.63 13.86
C ARG A 173 -5.71 -10.62 14.37
N LEU A 174 -6.74 -10.12 15.05
CA LEU A 174 -7.81 -10.92 15.62
C LEU A 174 -8.80 -11.39 14.53
N GLY A 175 -9.34 -10.46 13.75
CA GLY A 175 -10.36 -10.73 12.73
C GLY A 175 -9.87 -11.62 11.60
N LEU A 176 -8.58 -11.57 11.25
CA LEU A 176 -7.99 -12.37 10.18
C LEU A 176 -7.26 -13.61 10.71
N LEU A 177 -7.42 -13.98 11.98
CA LEU A 177 -6.72 -15.13 12.57
C LEU A 177 -7.05 -16.44 11.85
N GLY A 178 -6.05 -17.29 11.64
CA GLY A 178 -6.24 -18.65 11.08
C GLY A 178 -6.60 -18.73 9.60
N THR A 179 -6.87 -17.63 8.89
CA THR A 179 -7.12 -17.66 7.44
C THR A 179 -5.95 -17.11 6.63
N ARG A 180 -5.76 -17.65 5.42
CA ARG A 180 -4.85 -17.17 4.37
C ARG A 180 -5.52 -17.12 2.99
N ASP A 181 -6.70 -17.71 2.88
CA ASP A 181 -7.54 -17.71 1.68
C ASP A 181 -8.07 -16.30 1.38
N ALA A 182 -7.91 -15.84 0.15
CA ALA A 182 -8.21 -14.47 -0.29
C ALA A 182 -9.68 -14.09 -0.01
N ASP A 183 -10.59 -14.95 -0.43
CA ASP A 183 -12.03 -14.78 -0.25
C ASP A 183 -12.43 -14.68 1.23
N ARG A 184 -11.89 -15.57 2.07
CA ARG A 184 -12.12 -15.53 3.52
C ARG A 184 -11.52 -14.29 4.16
N LEU A 185 -10.35 -13.85 3.71
CA LEU A 185 -9.70 -12.62 4.20
C LEU A 185 -10.60 -11.41 3.91
N LEU A 186 -11.06 -11.24 2.66
CA LEU A 186 -11.95 -10.15 2.25
C LEU A 186 -13.26 -10.16 3.01
N ARG A 187 -13.92 -11.32 3.12
CA ARG A 187 -15.18 -11.43 3.88
C ARG A 187 -15.01 -11.02 5.35
N ARG A 188 -13.89 -11.40 5.98
CA ARG A 188 -13.62 -11.06 7.38
C ARG A 188 -13.23 -9.60 7.56
N GLU A 189 -12.46 -9.03 6.63
CA GLU A 189 -12.16 -7.59 6.65
C GLU A 189 -13.44 -6.77 6.53
N ARG A 190 -14.33 -7.09 5.57
CA ARG A 190 -15.62 -6.39 5.42
C ARG A 190 -16.47 -6.43 6.70
N ARG A 191 -16.54 -7.58 7.37
CA ARG A 191 -17.24 -7.71 8.67
C ARG A 191 -16.60 -6.87 9.76
N MET A 192 -15.26 -6.88 9.85
CA MET A 192 -14.51 -6.08 10.83
C MET A 192 -14.75 -4.58 10.61
N VAL A 193 -14.66 -4.11 9.37
CA VAL A 193 -14.91 -2.71 9.02
C VAL A 193 -16.34 -2.31 9.37
N ALA A 194 -17.33 -3.15 9.06
CA ALA A 194 -18.73 -2.90 9.43
C ALA A 194 -18.92 -2.77 10.95
N LEU A 195 -18.30 -3.65 11.76
CA LEU A 195 -18.36 -3.59 13.22
C LEU A 195 -17.70 -2.31 13.77
N LEU A 196 -16.50 -1.96 13.28
CA LEU A 196 -15.79 -0.77 13.73
C LEU A 196 -16.56 0.52 13.41
N ARG A 197 -17.24 0.57 12.26
CA ARG A 197 -18.12 1.69 11.90
C ARG A 197 -19.34 1.77 12.82
N GLY A 198 -19.99 0.64 13.11
CA GLY A 198 -21.13 0.61 14.04
C GLY A 198 -20.78 1.10 15.44
N LEU A 199 -19.58 0.76 15.93
CA LEU A 199 -19.08 1.21 17.23
C LEU A 199 -18.67 2.70 17.27
N SER A 200 -18.38 3.30 16.11
CA SER A 200 -17.98 4.72 16.01
C SER A 200 -19.18 5.66 15.81
N ALA A 201 -20.35 5.11 15.49
CA ALA A 201 -21.61 5.83 15.31
C ALA A 201 -22.55 5.73 16.53
N SER A 202 -22.09 5.09 17.60
CA SER A 202 -22.81 4.89 18.88
C SER A 202 -22.13 5.68 19.98
#